data_AF-A0A382RIM5-F1
#
_entry.id   AF-A0A382RIM5-F1
#
_cell.length_a   1.000
_cell.length_b   1.000
_cell.length_c   1.000
_cell.angle_alpha   90.00
_cell.angle_beta   90.00
_cell.angle_gamma   90.00
#
_symmetry.space_group_name_H-M   'P 1'
#
loop_
_entity.id
_entity.type
_entity.pdbx_description
1 polymer ?
#
loop_
_entity_poly.entity_id
_entity_poly.type
_entity_poly.pdbx_seq_one_letter_code
_entity_poly.pdbx_strand_id
1 'polypeptide(L)'
;MKSEPGAYSWDDLIKDGSTHWDGVRNYQAANNMKKMKKGEQVFFYHSITEKQIVGVMEVTREYYPDHTDPSGRFGMVDVKPILPVTNLVT
;
A
#
# COMPACT_ATOMS: atom_id res chain seq x y z
N MET A 1 3.87 0.08 3.35
CA MET A 1 3.94 0.43 1.92
C MET A 1 3.99 1.94 1.78
N LYS A 2 4.55 2.46 0.69
CA LYS A 2 4.87 3.90 0.56
C LYS A 2 4.08 4.52 -0.59
N SER A 3 3.52 5.69 -0.37
CA SER A 3 2.86 6.50 -1.39
C SER A 3 3.20 7.97 -1.20
N GLU A 4 3.33 8.71 -2.30
CA GLU A 4 3.42 10.17 -2.25
C GLU A 4 2.02 10.75 -1.98
N PRO A 5 1.85 11.67 -1.02
CA PRO A 5 0.53 12.21 -0.68
C PRO A 5 -0.20 12.84 -1.86
N GLY A 6 0.54 13.46 -2.79
CA GLY A 6 -0.04 14.06 -3.99
C GLY A 6 -0.47 13.05 -5.06
N ALA A 7 -0.02 11.79 -4.96
CA ALA A 7 -0.40 10.72 -5.88
C ALA A 7 -1.55 9.88 -5.30
N TYR A 8 -1.41 9.45 -4.05
CA TYR A 8 -2.45 8.72 -3.32
C TYR A 8 -2.23 8.87 -1.81
N SER A 9 -3.12 9.60 -1.15
CA SER A 9 -3.02 9.94 0.26
C SER A 9 -3.74 8.94 1.18
N TRP A 10 -3.50 9.06 2.49
CA TRP A 10 -4.28 8.33 3.49
C TRP A 10 -5.77 8.66 3.46
N ASP A 11 -6.13 9.92 3.19
CA ASP A 11 -7.53 10.35 3.11
C ASP A 11 -8.24 9.75 1.89
N ASP A 12 -7.52 9.58 0.77
CA ASP A 12 -8.04 8.87 -0.39
C ASP A 12 -8.34 7.41 -0.04
N LEU A 13 -7.42 6.73 0.67
CA LEU A 13 -7.65 5.35 1.11
C LEU A 13 -8.84 5.23 2.08
N ILE A 14 -9.02 6.19 3.00
CA ILE A 14 -10.20 6.23 3.88
C ILE A 14 -11.47 6.36 3.04
N LYS A 15 -11.48 7.28 2.08
CA LYS A 15 -12.64 7.56 1.23
C LYS A 15 -13.01 6.37 0.36
N ASP A 16 -12.02 5.68 -0.20
CA ASP A 16 -12.23 4.51 -1.06
C ASP A 16 -12.59 3.26 -0.25
N GLY A 17 -12.16 3.18 1.02
CA GLY A 17 -12.43 2.08 1.93
C GLY A 17 -11.68 0.78 1.62
N SER A 18 -11.17 0.62 0.40
CA SER A 18 -10.23 -0.41 -0.03
C SER A 18 -9.62 -0.01 -1.37
N THR A 19 -8.38 -0.41 -1.63
CA THR A 19 -7.75 -0.19 -2.94
C THR A 19 -6.86 -1.37 -3.34
N HIS A 20 -6.51 -1.43 -4.62
CA HIS A 20 -5.47 -2.32 -5.14
C HIS A 20 -4.14 -1.56 -5.05
N TRP A 21 -3.12 -2.17 -4.45
CA TRP A 21 -1.80 -1.56 -4.32
C TRP A 21 -0.92 -1.90 -5.52
N ASP A 22 -1.17 -1.21 -6.62
CA ASP A 22 -0.55 -1.35 -7.92
C ASP A 22 0.73 -0.49 -8.08
N GLY A 23 1.29 -0.44 -9.28
CA GLY A 23 2.41 0.44 -9.61
C GLY A 23 3.78 0.03 -9.03
N VAL A 24 3.86 -1.06 -8.26
CA VAL A 24 5.13 -1.57 -7.72
C VAL A 24 5.97 -2.19 -8.84
N ARG A 25 7.12 -1.57 -9.14
CA ARG A 25 8.08 -2.05 -10.17
C ARG A 25 9.47 -2.38 -9.63
N ASN A 26 9.61 -2.42 -8.30
CA ASN A 26 10.84 -2.83 -7.64
C ASN A 26 10.79 -4.32 -7.28
N TYR A 27 11.80 -5.10 -7.69
CA TYR A 27 11.83 -6.56 -7.45
C TYR A 27 11.82 -6.93 -5.97
N GLN A 28 12.53 -6.20 -5.12
CA GLN A 28 12.54 -6.48 -3.69
C GLN A 28 11.18 -6.18 -3.06
N ALA A 29 10.57 -5.05 -3.41
CA ALA A 29 9.23 -4.70 -2.95
C ALA A 29 8.19 -5.73 -3.41
N ALA A 30 8.24 -6.16 -4.67
CA ALA A 30 7.35 -7.19 -5.21
C ALA A 30 7.54 -8.53 -4.47
N ASN A 31 8.78 -8.92 -4.17
CA ASN A 31 9.07 -10.13 -3.39
C ASN A 31 8.55 -10.03 -1.94
N ASN A 32 8.52 -8.85 -1.34
CA ASN A 32 7.90 -8.63 -0.04
C ASN A 32 6.37 -8.74 -0.14
N MET A 33 5.74 -8.15 -1.17
CA MET A 33 4.29 -8.27 -1.37
C MET A 33 3.84 -9.72 -1.62
N LYS A 34 4.64 -10.53 -2.33
CA LYS A 34 4.37 -11.96 -2.51
C LYS A 34 4.31 -12.75 -1.20
N LYS A 35 4.94 -12.25 -0.13
CA LYS A 35 4.96 -12.90 1.19
C LYS A 35 3.81 -12.44 2.07
N MET A 36 3.12 -11.35 1.72
CA MET A 36 2.03 -10.80 2.50
C MET A 36 0.85 -11.76 2.58
N LYS A 37 0.17 -11.78 3.72
CA LYS A 37 -0.99 -12.64 3.96
C LYS A 37 -2.24 -11.84 4.24
N LYS A 38 -3.39 -12.40 3.85
CA LYS A 38 -4.69 -11.79 4.17
C LYS A 38 -4.82 -11.63 5.69
N GLY A 39 -5.21 -10.45 6.14
CA GLY A 39 -5.28 -10.07 7.55
C GLY A 39 -3.99 -9.51 8.14
N GLU A 40 -2.88 -9.51 7.38
CA GLU A 40 -1.63 -8.90 7.82
C GLU A 40 -1.74 -7.38 7.84
N GLN A 41 -1.23 -6.76 8.90
CA GLN A 41 -1.24 -5.31 9.07
C GLN A 41 0.04 -4.70 8.52
N VAL A 42 -0.12 -3.62 7.76
CA VAL A 42 0.97 -2.91 7.08
C VAL A 42 0.83 -1.41 7.30
N PHE A 43 1.95 -0.75 7.56
CA PHE A 43 1.98 0.71 7.74
C PHE A 43 1.82 1.42 6.40
N PHE A 44 0.98 2.47 6.37
CA PHE A 44 0.92 3.44 5.28
C PHE A 44 1.90 4.57 5.59
N TYR A 45 2.87 4.77 4.69
CA TYR A 45 3.94 5.75 4.85
C TYR A 45 3.87 6.79 3.73
N HIS A 46 3.71 8.06 4.10
CA HIS A 46 3.84 9.18 3.17
C HIS A 46 5.32 9.34 2.79
N SER A 47 5.61 9.41 1.49
CA SER A 47 6.97 9.54 0.96
C SER A 47 7.17 10.82 0.15
N ILE A 48 8.44 11.17 -0.08
CA ILE A 48 8.90 12.45 -0.65
C ILE A 48 8.55 13.65 0.24
N THR A 49 7.28 14.03 0.28
CA THR A 49 6.72 15.03 1.20
C THR A 49 6.12 14.30 2.41
N GLU A 50 6.17 14.93 3.58
CA GLU A 50 5.60 14.36 4.82
C GLU A 50 6.11 12.94 5.12
N LYS A 51 7.43 12.76 5.26
CA LYS A 51 8.09 11.45 5.44
C LYS A 51 7.75 10.78 6.78
N GLN A 52 6.55 10.25 6.91
CA GLN A 52 6.00 9.74 8.17
C GLN A 52 5.01 8.60 7.97
N ILE A 53 4.83 7.79 9.01
CA ILE A 53 3.74 6.82 9.08
C ILE A 53 2.46 7.57 9.45
N VAL A 54 1.44 7.46 8.61
CA VAL A 54 0.16 8.17 8.76
C VAL A 54 -1.00 7.25 9.16
N GLY A 55 -0.88 5.95 8.92
CA GLY A 55 -1.95 5.00 9.17
C GLY A 55 -1.50 3.55 9.15
N VAL A 56 -2.40 2.68 9.62
CA VAL A 56 -2.29 1.22 9.52
C VAL A 56 -3.39 0.72 8.59
N MET A 57 -3.02 -0.14 7.65
CA MET A 57 -3.93 -0.83 6.75
C MET A 57 -3.76 -2.35 6.89
N GLU A 58 -4.73 -3.09 6.37
CA GLU A 58 -4.77 -4.55 6.39
C GLU A 58 -4.84 -5.10 4.97
N VAL A 59 -4.09 -6.16 4.69
CA VAL A 59 -4.15 -6.87 3.41
C VAL A 59 -5.47 -7.66 3.32
N THR A 60 -6.31 -7.32 2.34
CA THR A 60 -7.61 -7.97 2.10
C THR A 60 -7.53 -9.05 1.02
N ARG A 61 -6.54 -8.97 0.12
CA ARG A 61 -6.25 -9.95 -0.92
C ARG A 61 -4.74 -10.16 -1.09
N GLU A 62 -4.33 -11.42 -1.10
CA GLU A 62 -2.93 -11.81 -1.37
C GLU A 62 -2.51 -11.53 -2.81
N TYR A 63 -1.20 -11.55 -3.05
CA TYR A 63 -0.57 -11.15 -4.30
C TYR A 63 -1.19 -11.76 -5.57
N TYR A 64 -1.49 -10.92 -6.55
CA TYR A 64 -2.02 -11.31 -7.86
C TYR A 64 -1.52 -10.35 -8.97
N PRO A 65 -1.62 -10.72 -10.27
CA PRO A 65 -1.04 -9.93 -11.36
C PRO A 65 -1.56 -8.48 -11.41
N ASP A 66 -0.65 -7.54 -11.67
CA ASP A 66 -0.95 -6.11 -11.77
C ASP A 66 -1.42 -5.78 -13.18
N HIS A 67 -2.68 -5.36 -13.30
CA HIS A 67 -3.30 -5.02 -14.57
C HIS A 67 -2.70 -3.77 -15.23
N THR A 68 -1.99 -2.94 -14.46
CA THR A 68 -1.27 -1.76 -14.95
C THR A 68 0.14 -2.07 -15.44
N ASP A 69 0.62 -3.32 -15.29
CA ASP A 69 1.92 -3.75 -15.79
C ASP A 69 1.78 -4.41 -17.18
N PRO A 70 2.13 -3.72 -18.29
CA PRO A 70 2.04 -4.30 -19.63
C PRO A 70 3.04 -5.46 -19.84
N SER A 71 4.05 -5.60 -18.97
CA SER A 71 5.00 -6.71 -19.05
C SER A 71 4.50 -7.99 -18.36
N GLY A 72 3.45 -7.90 -17.53
CA GLY A 72 2.89 -9.01 -16.76
C GLY A 72 3.85 -9.64 -15.74
N ARG A 73 4.92 -8.92 -15.35
CA ARG A 73 5.97 -9.43 -14.45
C ARG A 73 5.67 -9.11 -12.99
N PHE A 74 4.97 -8.02 -12.75
CA PHE A 74 4.65 -7.52 -11.43
C PHE A 74 3.21 -7.83 -11.04
N GLY A 75 2.94 -7.63 -9.75
CA GLY A 75 1.66 -7.94 -9.13
C GLY A 75 1.39 -6.95 -8.02
N MET A 76 0.19 -7.04 -7.47
CA MET A 76 -0.38 -6.14 -6.48
C MET A 76 -1.10 -6.96 -5.41
N VAL A 77 -1.45 -6.30 -4.31
CA VAL A 77 -2.27 -6.82 -3.21
C VAL A 77 -3.44 -5.87 -2.99
N ASP A 78 -4.52 -6.31 -2.35
CA ASP A 78 -5.59 -5.39 -1.95
C ASP A 78 -5.43 -5.04 -0.49
N VAL A 79 -5.71 -3.80 -0.15
CA VAL A 79 -5.59 -3.27 1.21
C VAL A 79 -6.78 -2.40 1.57
N LYS A 80 -7.14 -2.39 2.86
CA LYS A 80 -8.14 -1.47 3.43
C LYS A 80 -7.56 -0.68 4.60
N PRO A 81 -8.00 0.57 4.84
CA PRO A 81 -7.60 1.30 6.03
C PRO A 81 -8.17 0.63 7.29
N ILE A 82 -7.39 0.63 8.37
CA ILE A 82 -7.84 0.14 9.69
C ILE A 82 -7.95 1.31 10.66
N LEU A 83 -6.86 2.03 10.90
CA LEU A 83 -6.83 3.14 11.84
C LEU A 83 -5.73 4.15 11.49
N PRO A 84 -5.98 5.46 11.68
CA PRO A 84 -4.95 6.48 11.57
C PRO A 84 -3.96 6.35 12.72
N VAL A 85 -2.71 6.77 12.50
CA VAL A 85 -1.73 6.87 13.58
C VAL A 85 -1.91 8.22 14.30
N THR A 86 -2.23 8.18 15.59
CA THR A 86 -2.52 9.37 16.41
C THR A 86 -1.30 10.23 16.71
N ASN A 87 -0.10 9.64 16.71
CA ASN A 87 1.17 10.33 16.85
C ASN A 87 2.06 9.98 15.66
N LEU A 88 2.18 10.91 14.71
CA LEU A 88 2.96 10.71 13.49
C LEU A 88 4.40 10.31 13.84
N VAL A 89 4.85 9.18 13.28
CA VAL A 89 6.21 8.66 13.49
C VAL A 89 7.05 8.99 12.26
N THR A 90 8.04 9.87 12.44
CA THR A 90 9.01 10.30 11.42
C THR A 90 10.30 9.48 11.46
#